data_AF-A0A7D7QJ77-F1
#
_entry.id   AF-A0A7D7QJ77-F1
#
_cell.length_a   1.000
_cell.length_b   1.000
_cell.length_c   1.000
_cell.angle_alpha   90.00
_cell.angle_beta   90.00
_cell.angle_gamma   90.00
#
_symmetry.space_group_name_H-M   'P 1'
#
loop_
_entity.id
_entity.type
_entity.pdbx_description
1 polymer ?
#
loop_
_entity_poly.entity_id
_entity_poly.type
_entity_poly.pdbx_seq_one_letter_code
_entity_poly.pdbx_strand_id
1 'polypeptide(L)'
;MKRSQFLLALASLSIVGGSFFLRTAFSSTSQPKIITDTSRYKEIRNQLWSNNDQVKHFPHEIPTDAKGVRIAYSPKFLQGSGFFQIRLKEPPKKIEKLLSQYRSSAKHKYRGGNTNDHINQPNGVPTTFFYTSDSPAESFPANYEILVLNTEDKGRPGFKWNHGDSYGVAINSTASEIIYWSEKW
;
A
#
# COMPACT_ATOMS: atom_id res chain seq x y z
N MET A 1 27.98 -25.21 -67.85
CA MET A 1 28.41 -23.98 -68.55
C MET A 1 28.17 -22.78 -67.63
N LYS A 2 29.23 -21.97 -67.44
CA LYS A 2 29.31 -20.64 -66.83
C LYS A 2 29.15 -20.47 -65.30
N ARG A 3 30.30 -20.09 -64.74
CA ARG A 3 30.60 -19.55 -63.41
C ARG A 3 29.93 -18.18 -63.20
N SER A 4 29.64 -17.82 -61.95
CA SER A 4 30.00 -16.49 -61.45
C SER A 4 30.08 -16.52 -59.92
N GLN A 5 31.26 -16.17 -59.42
CA GLN A 5 31.54 -15.86 -58.02
C GLN A 5 31.10 -14.42 -57.76
N PHE A 6 30.51 -14.14 -56.60
CA PHE A 6 30.56 -12.80 -56.02
C PHE A 6 30.88 -12.91 -54.53
N LEU A 7 31.96 -12.23 -54.15
CA LEU A 7 32.48 -12.05 -52.80
C LEU A 7 31.92 -10.76 -52.18
N LEU A 8 32.01 -10.69 -50.84
CA LEU A 8 31.96 -9.51 -49.94
C LEU A 8 30.54 -9.00 -49.58
N ALA A 9 30.21 -8.63 -48.34
CA ALA A 9 31.05 -8.21 -47.23
C ALA A 9 30.44 -8.59 -45.86
N LEU A 10 31.31 -8.81 -44.86
CA LEU A 10 30.96 -8.83 -43.44
C LEU A 10 30.48 -7.43 -43.01
N ALA A 11 29.31 -7.35 -42.39
CA ALA A 11 28.95 -6.23 -41.54
C ALA A 11 28.70 -6.76 -40.12
N SER A 12 29.69 -6.55 -39.26
CA SER A 12 29.62 -6.75 -37.82
C SER A 12 28.62 -5.76 -37.22
N LEU A 13 27.43 -6.22 -36.81
CA LEU A 13 26.56 -5.43 -35.94
C LEU A 13 27.17 -5.43 -34.52
N SER A 14 27.85 -4.35 -34.19
CA SER A 14 28.17 -3.98 -32.82
C SER A 14 26.87 -3.68 -32.08
N ILE A 15 26.39 -4.63 -31.28
CA ILE A 15 25.32 -4.37 -30.31
C ILE A 15 25.93 -3.49 -29.22
N VAL A 16 25.80 -2.17 -29.38
CA VAL A 16 25.99 -1.24 -28.26
C VAL A 16 24.83 -1.50 -27.31
N GLY A 17 25.15 -2.17 -26.20
CA GLY A 17 24.22 -2.41 -25.09
C GLY A 17 23.80 -1.09 -24.46
N GLY A 18 22.83 -0.43 -25.08
CA GLY A 18 22.04 0.59 -24.40
C GLY A 18 21.14 -0.11 -23.40
N SER A 19 21.46 0.00 -22.12
CA SER A 19 20.58 -0.41 -21.02
C SER A 19 19.29 0.40 -21.10
N PHE A 20 18.33 -0.10 -21.86
CA PHE A 20 16.99 0.46 -21.92
C PHE A 20 16.32 0.13 -20.59
N PHE A 21 16.38 1.05 -19.64
CA PHE A 21 15.52 1.02 -18.47
C PHE A 21 14.08 1.18 -18.95
N LEU A 22 13.40 0.05 -19.18
CA LEU A 22 11.97 -0.02 -19.43
C LEU A 22 11.24 0.51 -18.19
N ARG A 23 11.02 1.84 -18.13
CA ARG A 23 10.01 2.42 -17.24
C ARG A 23 8.66 1.94 -17.75
N THR A 24 8.08 0.96 -17.08
CA THR A 24 6.75 0.45 -17.42
C THR A 24 5.73 1.58 -17.29
N ALA A 25 5.27 2.11 -18.42
CA ALA A 25 4.13 3.01 -18.47
C ALA A 25 2.91 2.31 -17.85
N PHE A 26 2.10 3.07 -17.12
CA PHE A 26 0.93 2.61 -16.38
C PHE A 26 0.04 1.70 -17.24
N SER A 27 0.11 0.38 -16.99
CA SER A 27 -0.80 -0.60 -17.55
C SER A 27 -2.18 -0.40 -16.90
N SER A 28 -3.18 -0.16 -17.75
CA SER A 28 -4.59 0.10 -17.47
C SER A 28 -5.38 -1.13 -16.95
N THR A 29 -4.73 -2.07 -16.28
CA THR A 29 -5.40 -3.24 -15.72
C THR A 29 -5.83 -2.95 -14.29
N SER A 30 -7.14 -3.10 -14.05
CA SER A 30 -7.90 -2.82 -12.82
C SER A 30 -7.58 -3.72 -11.62
N GLN A 31 -6.41 -4.37 -11.61
CA GLN A 31 -6.03 -5.31 -10.56
C GLN A 31 -5.15 -4.62 -9.53
N PRO A 32 -5.46 -4.73 -8.22
CA PRO A 32 -4.59 -4.24 -7.16
C PRO A 32 -3.16 -4.77 -7.36
N LYS A 33 -2.22 -3.87 -7.66
CA LYS A 33 -0.82 -4.24 -7.76
C LYS A 33 -0.21 -4.19 -6.37
N ILE A 34 0.04 -5.37 -5.80
CA ILE A 34 0.94 -5.48 -4.65
C ILE A 34 2.34 -5.21 -5.18
N ILE A 35 2.83 -3.98 -4.99
CA ILE A 35 4.18 -3.59 -5.42
C ILE A 35 5.11 -3.73 -4.22
N THR A 36 5.96 -4.74 -4.26
CA THR A 36 7.02 -4.95 -3.26
C THR A 36 8.22 -4.03 -3.45
N ASP A 37 8.28 -3.28 -4.56
CA ASP A 37 9.35 -2.32 -4.84
C ASP A 37 9.26 -1.09 -3.91
N THR A 38 10.05 -1.15 -2.84
CA THR A 38 10.15 -0.09 -1.84
C THR A 38 10.78 1.20 -2.37
N SER A 39 11.50 1.16 -3.50
CA SER A 39 12.12 2.35 -4.09
C SER A 39 11.09 3.39 -4.53
N ARG A 40 9.86 2.95 -4.81
CA ARG A 40 8.74 3.79 -5.25
C ARG A 40 7.95 4.39 -4.09
N TYR A 41 8.34 4.16 -2.84
CA TYR A 41 7.60 4.65 -1.68
C TYR A 41 7.32 6.16 -1.72
N LYS A 42 8.36 6.97 -1.95
CA LYS A 42 8.23 8.43 -2.01
C LYS A 42 7.30 8.87 -3.14
N GLU A 43 7.39 8.23 -4.30
CA GLU A 43 6.51 8.48 -5.45
C GLU A 43 5.06 8.18 -5.09
N ILE A 44 4.77 6.98 -4.55
CA ILE A 44 3.42 6.55 -4.20
C ILE A 44 2.82 7.46 -3.12
N ARG A 45 3.57 7.73 -2.05
CA ARG A 45 3.14 8.57 -0.93
C ARG A 45 2.83 10.00 -1.36
N ASN A 46 3.70 10.60 -2.17
CA ASN A 46 3.63 12.04 -2.45
C ASN A 46 2.88 12.40 -3.74
N GLN A 47 2.95 11.55 -4.77
CA GLN A 47 2.38 11.83 -6.09
C GLN A 47 1.05 11.12 -6.31
N LEU A 48 0.95 9.84 -5.93
CA LEU A 48 -0.26 9.03 -6.19
C LEU A 48 -1.32 9.18 -5.09
N TRP A 49 -0.90 9.52 -3.86
CA TRP A 49 -1.77 9.76 -2.70
C TRP A 49 -1.67 11.20 -2.19
N SER A 50 -1.84 12.16 -3.10
CA SER A 50 -1.62 13.60 -2.87
C SER A 50 -2.54 14.26 -1.85
N ASN A 51 -3.61 13.59 -1.36
CA ASN A 51 -4.38 14.10 -0.23
C ASN A 51 -3.54 13.96 1.06
N ASN A 52 -2.75 15.00 1.33
CA ASN A 52 -1.74 15.02 2.37
C ASN A 52 -2.33 14.64 3.74
N ASP A 53 -3.58 15.01 4.03
CA ASP A 53 -4.21 14.70 5.32
C ASP A 53 -4.37 13.20 5.59
N GLN A 54 -4.62 12.41 4.55
CA GLN A 54 -4.83 10.96 4.65
C GLN A 54 -3.53 10.17 4.73
N VAL A 55 -2.38 10.78 4.38
CA VAL A 55 -1.06 10.15 4.42
C VAL A 55 -0.08 10.82 5.38
N LYS A 56 -0.52 11.84 6.13
CA LYS A 56 0.30 12.56 7.12
C LYS A 56 0.87 11.65 8.21
N HIS A 57 0.13 10.60 8.59
CA HIS A 57 0.59 9.63 9.59
C HIS A 57 1.59 8.61 9.05
N PHE A 58 1.76 8.52 7.72
CA PHE A 58 2.79 7.68 7.13
C PHE A 58 4.16 8.33 7.35
N PRO A 59 5.22 7.54 7.58
CA PRO A 59 6.56 8.09 7.70
C PRO A 59 6.94 8.86 6.43
N HIS A 60 7.76 9.91 6.52
CA HIS A 60 8.13 10.67 5.32
C HIS A 60 9.04 9.85 4.39
N GLU A 61 9.90 9.04 4.98
CA GLU A 61 10.78 8.08 4.32
C GLU A 61 10.68 6.74 5.05
N ILE A 62 10.97 5.64 4.37
CA ILE A 62 11.10 4.35 5.05
C ILE A 62 12.26 4.46 6.04
N PRO A 63 12.05 4.20 7.34
CA PRO A 63 13.12 4.31 8.33
C PRO A 63 14.27 3.35 7.99
N THR A 64 15.51 3.81 8.15
CA THR A 64 16.71 3.05 7.76
C THR A 64 16.91 1.77 8.57
N ASP A 65 16.34 1.72 9.78
CA ASP A 65 16.31 0.58 10.67
C ASP A 65 15.10 -0.35 10.43
N ALA A 66 14.20 0.01 9.52
CA ALA A 66 13.02 -0.79 9.23
C ALA A 66 13.37 -2.10 8.52
N LYS A 67 12.70 -3.19 8.93
CA LYS A 67 12.87 -4.52 8.34
C LYS A 67 11.57 -5.04 7.74
N GLY A 68 11.70 -5.96 6.79
CA GLY A 68 10.54 -6.67 6.21
C GLY A 68 9.52 -5.73 5.57
N VAL A 69 9.99 -4.65 4.94
CA VAL A 69 9.13 -3.62 4.37
C VAL A 69 8.33 -4.20 3.21
N ARG A 70 7.02 -3.99 3.22
CA ARG A 70 6.11 -4.36 2.13
C ARG A 70 5.17 -3.21 1.85
N ILE A 71 4.90 -2.97 0.57
CA ILE A 71 3.98 -1.94 0.12
C ILE A 71 2.87 -2.61 -0.69
N ALA A 72 1.66 -2.11 -0.55
CA ALA A 72 0.55 -2.45 -1.42
C ALA A 72 -0.20 -1.17 -1.73
N TYR A 73 -0.55 -0.94 -3.00
CA TYR A 73 -1.38 0.21 -3.37
C TYR A 73 -2.23 -0.06 -4.59
N SER A 74 -3.38 0.58 -4.63
CA SER A 74 -4.23 0.66 -5.80
C SER A 74 -4.68 2.12 -5.97
N PRO A 75 -4.31 2.81 -7.06
CA PRO A 75 -4.79 4.16 -7.31
C PRO A 75 -6.28 4.12 -7.66
N LYS A 76 -7.05 5.07 -7.12
CA LYS A 76 -8.48 5.23 -7.47
C LYS A 76 -8.60 5.56 -8.96
N PHE A 77 -9.23 4.69 -9.74
CA PHE A 77 -9.52 4.95 -11.16
C PHE A 77 -11.02 5.00 -11.42
N LEU A 78 -11.46 6.13 -11.98
CA LEU A 78 -12.74 6.52 -12.58
C LEU A 78 -14.07 6.20 -11.86
N GLN A 79 -14.12 5.31 -10.86
CA GLN A 79 -15.25 5.04 -9.96
C GLN A 79 -14.97 3.98 -8.86
N GLY A 80 -13.76 3.38 -8.81
CA GLY A 80 -13.43 2.33 -7.85
C GLY A 80 -12.93 2.83 -6.48
N SER A 81 -12.77 1.89 -5.55
CA SER A 81 -12.01 2.11 -4.32
C SER A 81 -10.52 2.21 -4.63
N GLY A 82 -9.76 2.77 -3.68
CA GLY A 82 -8.30 2.81 -3.74
C GLY A 82 -7.72 2.64 -2.36
N PHE A 83 -6.51 2.10 -2.28
CA PHE A 83 -5.83 1.91 -1.00
C PHE A 83 -4.32 2.16 -1.11
N PHE A 84 -3.72 2.48 0.03
CA PHE A 84 -2.29 2.50 0.22
C PHE A 84 -1.97 1.90 1.58
N GLN A 85 -1.06 0.93 1.58
CA GLN A 85 -0.63 0.24 2.78
C GLN A 85 0.89 0.05 2.76
N ILE A 86 1.56 0.34 3.87
CA ILE A 86 2.95 -0.03 4.10
C ILE A 86 3.06 -0.79 5.42
N ARG A 87 3.65 -1.98 5.35
CA ARG A 87 3.99 -2.84 6.48
C ARG A 87 5.48 -2.78 6.71
N LEU A 88 5.90 -2.61 7.95
CA LEU A 88 7.30 -2.59 8.33
C LEU A 88 7.49 -3.01 9.78
N LYS A 89 8.67 -3.56 10.08
CA LYS A 89 9.12 -3.88 11.44
C LYS A 89 10.11 -2.84 11.93
N GLU A 90 9.99 -2.50 13.21
CA GLU A 90 10.78 -1.47 13.88
C GLU A 90 11.33 -2.00 15.20
N PRO A 91 12.30 -1.33 15.84
CA PRO A 91 12.74 -1.70 17.18
C PRO A 91 11.55 -1.80 18.15
N PRO A 92 11.47 -2.83 19.01
CA PRO A 92 10.31 -3.05 19.90
C PRO A 92 9.94 -1.81 20.74
N LYS A 93 10.94 -1.10 21.28
CA LYS A 93 10.74 0.13 22.04
C LYS A 93 10.07 1.25 21.22
N LYS A 94 10.36 1.33 19.92
CA LYS A 94 9.74 2.29 18.99
C LYS A 94 8.29 1.88 18.71
N ILE A 95 8.01 0.59 18.52
CA ILE A 95 6.65 0.07 18.35
C ILE A 95 5.79 0.33 19.58
N GLU A 96 6.29 0.07 20.79
CA GLU A 96 5.54 0.37 22.02
C GLU A 96 5.18 1.86 22.14
N LYS A 97 6.12 2.74 21.78
CA LYS A 97 5.88 4.18 21.76
C LYS A 97 4.81 4.55 20.71
N LEU A 98 4.91 4.01 19.50
CA LEU A 98 3.93 4.24 18.44
C LEU A 98 2.55 3.71 18.83
N LEU A 99 2.49 2.53 19.45
CA LEU A 99 1.24 1.94 19.95
C LEU A 99 0.57 2.84 20.98
N SER A 100 1.33 3.32 21.97
CA SER A 100 0.82 4.28 22.97
C SER A 100 0.32 5.57 22.31
N GLN A 101 1.10 6.14 21.39
CA GLN A 101 0.73 7.35 20.65
C GLN A 101 -0.57 7.16 19.87
N TYR A 102 -0.67 6.12 19.03
CA TYR A 102 -1.84 5.91 18.20
C TYR A 102 -3.07 5.45 18.98
N ARG A 103 -2.91 4.74 20.10
CA ARG A 103 -4.03 4.46 21.01
C ARG A 103 -4.63 5.75 21.58
N SER A 104 -3.83 6.78 21.82
CA SER A 104 -4.31 8.05 22.35
C SER A 104 -5.04 8.91 21.32
N SER A 105 -4.67 8.79 20.03
CA SER A 105 -5.25 9.61 18.95
C SER A 105 -6.31 8.90 18.12
N ALA A 106 -6.45 7.58 18.21
CA ALA A 106 -7.43 6.82 17.46
C ALA A 106 -8.87 7.11 17.92
N LYS A 107 -9.74 7.36 16.93
CA LYS A 107 -11.18 7.55 17.11
C LYS A 107 -11.94 6.22 17.23
N HIS A 108 -11.46 5.18 16.54
CA HIS A 108 -11.99 3.81 16.66
C HIS A 108 -10.86 2.81 16.85
N LYS A 109 -11.16 1.71 17.54
CA LYS A 109 -10.18 0.67 17.89
C LYS A 109 -10.81 -0.70 17.68
N TYR A 110 -10.10 -1.58 17.00
CA TYR A 110 -10.48 -2.97 16.77
C TYR A 110 -9.32 -3.93 17.05
N ARG A 111 -9.61 -5.23 17.09
CA ARG A 111 -8.63 -6.30 17.23
C ARG A 111 -8.80 -7.33 16.12
N GLY A 112 -7.73 -7.59 15.37
CA GLY A 112 -7.76 -8.45 14.19
C GLY A 112 -8.83 -8.03 13.17
N GLY A 113 -9.24 -8.97 12.32
CA GLY A 113 -10.34 -8.77 11.36
C GLY A 113 -9.96 -7.92 10.15
N ASN A 114 -10.95 -7.61 9.33
CA ASN A 114 -10.84 -6.68 8.20
C ASN A 114 -12.01 -5.69 8.18
N THR A 115 -12.08 -4.85 7.15
CA THR A 115 -13.14 -3.84 6.98
C THR A 115 -14.56 -4.41 7.09
N ASN A 116 -14.81 -5.61 6.55
CA ASN A 116 -16.12 -6.24 6.58
C ASN A 116 -16.50 -6.68 7.99
N ASP A 117 -15.52 -7.13 8.77
CA ASP A 117 -15.74 -7.47 10.18
C ASP A 117 -16.05 -6.21 11.00
N HIS A 118 -15.30 -5.12 10.76
CA HIS A 118 -15.38 -3.89 11.55
C HIS A 118 -16.64 -3.07 11.27
N ILE A 119 -17.05 -2.95 10.00
CA ILE A 119 -18.21 -2.16 9.61
C ILE A 119 -19.53 -2.77 10.09
N ASN A 120 -19.57 -4.09 10.28
CA ASN A 120 -20.73 -4.83 10.74
C ASN A 120 -20.88 -4.84 12.28
N GLN A 121 -19.93 -4.26 13.02
CA GLN A 121 -20.07 -4.06 14.47
C GLN A 121 -21.00 -2.87 14.77
N PRO A 122 -21.58 -2.79 15.99
CA PRO A 122 -22.32 -1.61 16.43
C PRO A 122 -21.46 -0.35 16.33
N ASN A 123 -21.93 0.67 15.60
CA ASN A 123 -21.17 1.89 15.29
C ASN A 123 -19.83 1.63 14.59
N GLY A 124 -19.76 0.52 13.85
CA GLY A 124 -18.63 0.15 13.01
C GLY A 124 -18.33 1.18 11.94
N VAL A 125 -17.04 1.36 11.66
CA VAL A 125 -16.56 2.20 10.57
C VAL A 125 -15.71 1.35 9.63
N PRO A 126 -15.66 1.67 8.32
CA PRO A 126 -14.77 0.99 7.40
C PRO A 126 -13.32 1.22 7.82
N THR A 127 -12.51 0.17 7.72
CA THR A 127 -11.10 0.18 8.10
C THR A 127 -10.24 -0.06 6.89
N THR A 128 -9.61 -1.24 6.76
CA THR A 128 -8.81 -1.67 5.61
C THR A 128 -8.81 -3.20 5.56
N PHE A 129 -8.42 -3.78 4.42
CA PHE A 129 -8.00 -5.17 4.34
C PHE A 129 -6.49 -5.30 4.56
N PHE A 130 -6.01 -6.49 4.94
CA PHE A 130 -4.58 -6.74 5.15
C PHE A 130 -3.85 -7.04 3.84
N TYR A 131 -3.78 -6.06 2.93
CA TYR A 131 -3.19 -6.21 1.59
C TYR A 131 -1.69 -6.58 1.55
N THR A 132 -0.97 -6.31 2.64
CA THR A 132 0.45 -6.68 2.80
C THR A 132 0.65 -8.01 3.55
N SER A 133 -0.43 -8.76 3.77
CA SER A 133 -0.43 -10.09 4.35
C SER A 133 0.26 -11.11 3.44
N ASP A 134 0.82 -12.14 4.06
CA ASP A 134 1.29 -13.35 3.38
C ASP A 134 0.13 -14.35 3.12
N SER A 135 -1.05 -14.08 3.70
CA SER A 135 -2.24 -14.93 3.61
C SER A 135 -3.26 -14.34 2.62
N PRO A 136 -3.94 -15.20 1.82
CA PRO A 136 -4.97 -14.76 0.88
C PRO A 136 -6.26 -14.26 1.56
N ALA A 137 -6.41 -14.45 2.88
CA ALA A 137 -7.61 -14.03 3.60
C ALA A 137 -7.74 -12.50 3.78
N GLU A 138 -6.66 -11.74 3.53
CA GLU A 138 -6.60 -10.28 3.68
C GLU A 138 -7.21 -9.76 5.01
N SER A 139 -7.07 -10.54 6.08
CA SER A 139 -7.61 -10.23 7.41
C SER A 139 -6.49 -10.20 8.44
N PHE A 140 -6.54 -9.25 9.37
CA PHE A 140 -5.55 -9.11 10.43
C PHE A 140 -5.76 -10.22 11.47
N PRO A 141 -4.68 -10.90 11.91
CA PRO A 141 -4.76 -11.79 13.06
C PRO A 141 -5.16 -11.03 14.35
N ALA A 142 -5.74 -11.73 15.32
CA ALA A 142 -6.29 -11.14 16.55
C ALA A 142 -5.27 -10.39 17.44
N ASN A 143 -3.97 -10.59 17.22
CA ASN A 143 -2.89 -9.89 17.92
C ASN A 143 -2.53 -8.52 17.33
N TYR A 144 -3.20 -8.09 16.25
CA TYR A 144 -3.12 -6.71 15.78
C TYR A 144 -4.18 -5.85 16.44
N GLU A 145 -3.76 -4.65 16.85
CA GLU A 145 -4.66 -3.55 17.19
C GLU A 145 -4.82 -2.63 15.98
N ILE A 146 -6.05 -2.50 15.50
CA ILE A 146 -6.39 -1.63 14.37
C ILE A 146 -6.89 -0.32 14.96
N LEU A 147 -6.16 0.75 14.70
CA LEU A 147 -6.32 2.07 15.29
C LEU A 147 -6.69 3.05 14.18
N VAL A 148 -7.98 3.40 14.10
CA VAL A 148 -8.53 4.28 13.07
C VAL A 148 -8.37 5.72 13.53
N LEU A 149 -7.60 6.52 12.79
CA LEU A 149 -7.30 7.90 13.15
C LEU A 149 -8.41 8.85 12.71
N ASN A 150 -8.96 8.63 11.53
CA ASN A 150 -10.15 9.33 11.08
C ASN A 150 -10.91 8.53 10.03
N THR A 151 -12.17 8.89 9.88
CA THR A 151 -13.05 8.44 8.81
C THR A 151 -13.89 9.62 8.34
N GLU A 152 -14.15 9.69 7.05
CA GLU A 152 -15.03 10.68 6.45
C GLU A 152 -16.09 9.96 5.62
N ASP A 153 -17.33 9.96 6.10
CA ASP A 153 -18.46 9.42 5.35
C ASP A 153 -18.88 10.45 4.29
N LYS A 154 -18.77 10.08 3.01
CA LYS A 154 -19.23 10.87 1.86
C LYS A 154 -20.45 10.25 1.18
N GLY A 155 -21.03 9.26 1.84
CA GLY A 155 -22.24 8.59 1.42
C GLY A 155 -23.48 9.45 1.63
N ARG A 156 -24.64 8.84 1.38
CA ARG A 156 -25.96 9.45 1.57
C ARG A 156 -26.74 8.64 2.61
N PRO A 157 -27.81 9.20 3.21
CA PRO A 157 -28.67 8.43 4.10
C PRO A 157 -29.11 7.10 3.45
N GLY A 158 -28.95 5.99 4.17
CA GLY A 158 -29.20 4.62 3.67
C GLY A 158 -28.07 3.99 2.85
N PHE A 159 -27.04 4.76 2.46
CA PHE A 159 -25.85 4.32 1.72
C PHE A 159 -24.60 4.98 2.29
N LYS A 160 -24.32 4.70 3.56
CA LYS A 160 -23.11 5.20 4.24
C LYS A 160 -21.85 4.64 3.57
N TRP A 161 -20.76 5.38 3.68
CA TRP A 161 -19.41 5.01 3.26
C TRP A 161 -19.16 4.91 1.76
N ASN A 162 -20.18 5.05 0.92
CA ASN A 162 -19.97 5.18 -0.52
C ASN A 162 -19.12 6.42 -0.81
N HIS A 163 -17.96 6.25 -1.46
CA HIS A 163 -16.99 7.33 -1.67
C HIS A 163 -16.36 7.92 -0.40
N GLY A 164 -16.53 7.27 0.76
CA GLY A 164 -15.91 7.70 2.00
C GLY A 164 -14.40 7.44 2.03
N ASP A 165 -13.73 7.97 3.05
CA ASP A 165 -12.31 7.75 3.26
C ASP A 165 -12.06 7.28 4.69
N SER A 166 -11.06 6.43 4.90
CA SER A 166 -10.60 6.02 6.23
C SER A 166 -9.09 5.88 6.25
N TYR A 167 -8.45 6.17 7.38
CA TYR A 167 -7.01 5.94 7.52
C TYR A 167 -6.61 5.66 8.96
N GLY A 168 -5.49 4.98 9.11
CA GLY A 168 -4.96 4.65 10.42
C GLY A 168 -3.75 3.74 10.40
N VAL A 169 -3.56 3.02 11.50
CA VAL A 169 -2.49 2.03 11.65
C VAL A 169 -3.05 0.71 12.16
N ALA A 170 -2.35 -0.39 11.88
CA ALA A 170 -2.51 -1.65 12.58
C ALA A 170 -1.18 -2.05 13.21
N ILE A 171 -1.15 -2.37 14.49
CA ILE A 171 0.09 -2.63 15.23
C ILE A 171 0.03 -3.99 15.91
N ASN A 172 1.09 -4.76 15.75
CA ASN A 172 1.37 -5.97 16.51
C ASN A 172 2.67 -5.78 17.29
N SER A 173 2.55 -5.52 18.58
CA SER A 173 3.69 -5.26 19.45
C SER A 173 4.63 -6.45 19.58
N THR A 174 4.08 -7.66 19.72
CA THR A 174 4.85 -8.90 19.84
C THR A 174 5.71 -9.16 18.60
N ALA A 175 5.19 -8.87 17.41
CA ALA A 175 5.93 -8.98 16.15
C ALA A 175 6.82 -7.76 15.85
N SER A 176 6.75 -6.72 16.70
CA SER A 176 7.36 -5.40 16.49
C SER A 176 7.06 -4.84 15.10
N GLU A 177 5.79 -4.89 14.74
CA GLU A 177 5.31 -4.58 13.39
C GLU A 177 4.21 -3.53 13.41
N ILE A 178 4.28 -2.62 12.44
CA ILE A 178 3.27 -1.62 12.19
C ILE A 178 2.91 -1.60 10.70
N ILE A 179 1.63 -1.45 10.46
CA ILE A 179 1.04 -1.22 9.14
C ILE A 179 0.44 0.17 9.17
N TYR A 180 0.83 1.02 8.23
CA TYR A 180 0.16 2.29 7.96
C TYR A 180 -0.76 2.08 6.78
N TRP A 181 -2.00 2.55 6.88
CA TRP A 181 -3.00 2.37 5.83
C TRP A 181 -3.83 3.63 5.59
N SER A 182 -4.28 3.77 4.36
CA SER A 182 -5.24 4.77 3.89
C SER A 182 -6.12 4.14 2.83
N GLU A 183 -7.41 4.43 2.90
CA GLU A 183 -8.46 3.81 2.10
C GLU A 183 -9.39 4.89 1.55
N LYS A 184 -9.83 4.67 0.31
CA LYS A 184 -10.88 5.41 -0.36
C LYS A 184 -11.92 4.40 -0.81
N TRP A 185 -13.11 4.51 -0.26
CA TRP A 185 -14.27 3.69 -0.59
C TRP A 185 -15.06 4.31 -1.75
#